data_AF-A0A1G2K989-F1
#
_entry.id   AF-A0A1G2K989-F1
#
_cell.length_a   1.000
_cell.length_b   1.000
_cell.length_c   1.000
_cell.angle_alpha   90.00
_cell.angle_beta   90.00
_cell.angle_gamma   90.00
#
_symmetry.space_group_name_H-M   'P 1'
#
loop_
_entity.id
_entity.type
_entity.pdbx_description
1 polymer ?
#
loop_
_entity_poly.entity_id
_entity_poly.type
_entity_poly.pdbx_seq_one_letter_code
_entity_poly.pdbx_strand_id
1 'polypeptide(L)'
;MKKTFNSLEFIIKALLLVLLLFFGWAFISINNLVKGKKFSKDASSWPLWGPDSANADVPTPPEPEPPPPLSCPFLAYFDGKKYKLENDILFGRPKSYWPTYETAKAMYEDGRVGSDLYKITSPVKPHNGKLLFQIQEIEPEESFFKFLRLKRVLHPKNTEVIVDSEFKKYYVLPKTDFLKSIIFPSRVRNADKKDVAVHFNLDRIFKSDTEGEDGIKFQKKEDFYFSFNGLNPKETPHLLLSSFLRDWKLGFEEEWVGGSQFSFRSLISRLDLARAGVMAVLLVASWIAGKWGGIAVATASSPLFIGAQSGCSFVIEYKDRDGVFERVGVTEPRAWKYNTEIIEIPREGISPEGKLELKIKSSKRHSLGFAGISQKIESLNDKNYQEETVPLTMAEHGRLHKDVSSDLKNREGAYVHTIPGDTINLEFSVSESLVPNEDKETYLIQSSGFFTSLRPENKKLAGNWEEKISKEAKKRLEKLVSLNSYK
;
A
#
# COMPACT_ATOMS: atom_id res chain seq x y z
N MET A 1 1.63 -3.34 -53.77
CA MET A 1 1.09 -3.60 -52.40
C MET A 1 0.50 -5.00 -52.17
N LYS A 2 0.24 -5.84 -53.19
CA LYS A 2 -0.26 -7.22 -52.97
C LYS A 2 0.77 -8.22 -52.40
N LYS A 3 2.08 -8.03 -52.64
CA LYS A 3 3.13 -8.96 -52.16
C LYS A 3 3.40 -8.89 -50.65
N THR A 4 3.17 -7.75 -50.00
CA THR A 4 3.39 -7.57 -48.55
C THR A 4 2.24 -8.11 -47.69
N PHE A 5 1.02 -8.16 -48.23
CA PHE A 5 -0.12 -8.78 -47.53
C PHE A 5 0.02 -10.31 -47.44
N ASN A 6 0.56 -10.96 -48.49
CA ASN A 6 0.78 -12.40 -48.50
C ASN A 6 1.85 -12.85 -47.48
N SER A 7 2.85 -12.02 -47.19
CA SER A 7 3.86 -12.37 -46.18
C SER A 7 3.33 -12.27 -44.75
N LEU A 8 2.46 -11.29 -44.46
CA LEU A 8 1.83 -11.16 -43.15
C LEU A 8 0.86 -12.33 -42.90
N GLU A 9 0.06 -12.69 -43.89
CA GLU A 9 -0.85 -13.83 -43.80
C GLU A 9 -0.09 -15.15 -43.58
N PHE A 10 1.05 -15.32 -44.24
CA PHE A 10 1.94 -16.46 -44.02
C PHE A 10 2.51 -16.49 -42.59
N ILE A 11 2.98 -15.36 -42.06
CA ILE A 11 3.52 -15.26 -40.70
C ILE A 11 2.42 -15.57 -39.66
N ILE A 12 1.20 -15.05 -39.86
CA ILE A 12 0.07 -15.33 -38.95
C ILE A 12 -0.28 -16.83 -38.98
N LYS A 13 -0.34 -17.45 -40.17
CA LYS A 13 -0.61 -18.88 -40.32
C LYS A 13 0.49 -19.74 -39.68
N ALA A 14 1.76 -19.33 -39.81
CA ALA A 14 2.89 -20.01 -39.19
C ALA A 14 2.84 -19.91 -37.65
N LEU A 15 2.51 -18.74 -37.10
CA LEU A 15 2.32 -18.55 -35.66
C LEU A 15 1.16 -19.38 -35.11
N LEU A 16 0.04 -19.44 -35.83
CA LEU A 16 -1.12 -20.28 -35.47
C LEU A 16 -0.78 -21.76 -35.46
N LEU A 17 0.03 -22.23 -36.42
CA LEU A 17 0.52 -23.60 -36.47
C LEU A 17 1.42 -23.92 -35.27
N VAL A 18 2.35 -23.02 -34.93
CA VAL A 18 3.22 -23.19 -33.75
C VAL A 18 2.39 -23.26 -32.47
N LEU A 19 1.38 -22.40 -32.32
CA LEU A 19 0.44 -22.42 -31.20
C LEU A 19 -0.32 -23.74 -31.11
N LEU A 20 -0.86 -24.24 -32.22
CA LEU A 20 -1.58 -25.51 -32.27
C LEU A 20 -0.68 -26.70 -31.93
N LEU A 21 0.57 -26.71 -32.41
CA LEU A 21 1.55 -27.73 -32.07
C LEU A 21 1.89 -27.71 -30.59
N PHE A 22 2.02 -26.52 -30.00
CA PHE A 22 2.31 -26.36 -28.57
C PHE A 22 1.13 -26.84 -27.70
N PHE A 23 -0.11 -26.48 -28.06
CA PHE A 23 -1.31 -26.98 -27.40
C PHE A 23 -1.47 -28.50 -27.53
N GLY A 24 -1.22 -29.05 -28.72
CA GLY A 24 -1.22 -30.49 -28.95
C GLY A 24 -0.17 -31.22 -28.10
N TRP A 25 1.05 -30.68 -28.03
CA TRP A 25 2.13 -31.23 -27.20
C TRP A 25 1.82 -31.17 -25.70
N ALA A 26 1.28 -30.04 -25.22
CA ALA A 26 0.87 -29.88 -23.82
C ALA A 26 -0.27 -30.85 -23.46
N PHE A 27 -1.26 -31.02 -24.34
CA PHE A 27 -2.36 -31.97 -24.14
C PHE A 27 -1.86 -33.41 -24.08
N ILE A 28 -0.94 -33.81 -24.97
CA ILE A 28 -0.30 -35.15 -24.94
C ILE A 28 0.50 -35.35 -23.65
N SER A 29 1.26 -34.35 -23.21
CA SER A 29 2.07 -34.44 -21.98
C SER A 29 1.21 -34.58 -20.73
N ILE A 30 0.10 -33.84 -20.62
CA ILE A 30 -0.86 -33.96 -19.51
C ILE A 30 -1.53 -35.33 -19.54
N ASN A 31 -1.94 -35.82 -20.72
CA ASN A 31 -2.60 -37.11 -20.84
C ASN A 31 -1.64 -38.28 -20.52
N ASN A 32 -0.36 -38.16 -20.86
CA ASN A 32 0.69 -39.11 -20.48
C ASN A 32 1.00 -39.07 -18.98
N LEU A 33 0.91 -37.91 -18.33
CA LEU A 33 1.05 -37.77 -16.88
C LEU A 33 -0.10 -38.45 -16.12
N VAL A 34 -1.32 -38.34 -16.65
CA VAL A 34 -2.53 -38.96 -16.07
C VAL A 34 -2.55 -40.48 -16.31
N LYS A 35 -2.05 -40.96 -17.47
CA LYS A 35 -1.96 -42.39 -17.77
C LYS A 35 -0.73 -43.10 -17.18
N GLY A 36 0.26 -42.35 -16.69
CA GLY A 36 1.52 -42.88 -16.14
C GLY A 36 1.46 -43.36 -14.68
N LYS A 37 0.39 -43.07 -13.92
CA LYS A 37 0.24 -43.59 -12.55
C LYS A 37 -0.33 -45.02 -12.56
N LYS A 38 0.52 -46.00 -12.90
CA LYS A 38 0.28 -47.39 -12.51
C LYS A 38 0.68 -47.57 -11.04
N PHE A 39 -0.30 -47.94 -10.23
CA PHE A 39 -0.10 -48.48 -8.88
C PHE A 39 0.82 -49.70 -8.94
N SER A 40 1.98 -49.65 -8.29
CA SER A 40 2.74 -50.85 -7.93
C SER A 40 2.24 -51.35 -6.57
N LYS A 41 1.63 -52.53 -6.57
CA LYS A 41 1.46 -53.38 -5.38
C LYS A 41 2.80 -54.06 -5.08
N ASP A 42 3.23 -53.93 -3.83
CA ASP A 42 3.84 -54.96 -2.96
C ASP A 42 4.96 -54.40 -2.10
N ALA A 43 4.72 -54.35 -0.78
CA ALA A 43 5.48 -55.06 0.26
C ALA A 43 5.13 -54.52 1.65
N SER A 44 4.27 -55.28 2.35
CA SER A 44 4.42 -55.69 3.75
C SER A 44 5.26 -54.82 4.72
N SER A 45 4.58 -54.13 5.65
CA SER A 45 4.64 -54.45 7.10
C SER A 45 3.67 -53.56 7.89
N TRP A 46 2.63 -54.19 8.42
CA TRP A 46 1.73 -53.74 9.49
C TRP A 46 2.38 -54.07 10.86
N PRO A 47 1.77 -53.77 12.03
CA PRO A 47 0.86 -52.67 12.39
C PRO A 47 1.19 -52.07 13.78
N LEU A 48 0.56 -50.95 14.17
CA LEU A 48 0.28 -50.71 15.58
C LEU A 48 -1.05 -49.95 15.74
N TRP A 49 -2.06 -50.71 16.14
CA TRP A 49 -3.31 -50.30 16.78
C TRP A 49 -3.12 -49.10 17.74
N GLY A 50 -4.03 -48.13 17.87
CA GLY A 50 -5.40 -47.95 17.37
C GLY A 50 -5.94 -46.60 17.88
N PRO A 51 -7.24 -46.46 18.22
CA PRO A 51 -8.43 -47.01 17.58
C PRO A 51 -9.43 -45.91 17.16
N ASP A 52 -10.30 -46.34 16.24
CA ASP A 52 -11.66 -45.94 15.91
C ASP A 52 -12.34 -44.72 16.57
N SER A 53 -12.98 -43.98 15.65
CA SER A 53 -14.17 -43.16 15.83
C SER A 53 -15.22 -43.73 16.79
N ALA A 54 -15.69 -42.90 17.71
CA ALA A 54 -17.03 -43.00 18.30
C ALA A 54 -17.72 -41.64 18.22
N ASN A 55 -18.90 -41.62 17.60
CA ASN A 55 -19.84 -40.50 17.60
C ASN A 55 -20.31 -40.19 19.02
N ALA A 56 -20.40 -38.90 19.35
CA ALA A 56 -21.31 -38.40 20.36
C ALA A 56 -22.03 -37.19 19.78
N ASP A 57 -23.36 -37.26 19.74
CA ASP A 57 -24.24 -36.13 19.48
C ASP A 57 -23.96 -35.04 20.52
N VAL A 58 -23.36 -33.93 20.07
CA VAL A 58 -23.18 -32.71 20.86
C VAL A 58 -24.14 -31.67 20.28
N PRO A 59 -24.97 -30.99 21.10
CA PRO A 59 -25.88 -29.97 20.60
C PRO A 59 -25.08 -28.91 19.83
N THR A 60 -25.60 -28.57 18.65
CA THR A 60 -25.02 -27.57 17.76
C THR A 60 -24.72 -26.30 18.56
N PRO A 61 -23.44 -25.87 18.66
CA PRO A 61 -23.13 -24.56 19.22
C PRO A 61 -23.87 -23.51 18.38
N PRO A 62 -24.29 -22.38 18.97
CA PRO A 62 -24.77 -21.25 18.18
C PRO A 62 -23.74 -20.94 17.09
N GLU A 63 -24.21 -20.65 15.88
CA GLU A 63 -23.39 -20.34 14.70
C GLU A 63 -22.13 -19.55 15.11
N PRO A 64 -20.93 -19.95 14.64
CA PRO A 64 -19.74 -19.17 14.94
C PRO A 64 -19.95 -17.76 14.38
N GLU A 65 -20.03 -16.79 15.29
CA GLU A 65 -19.98 -15.37 14.92
C GLU A 65 -18.79 -15.16 13.97
N PRO A 66 -18.98 -14.38 12.89
CA PRO A 66 -17.91 -14.14 11.92
C PRO A 66 -16.66 -13.62 12.66
N PRO A 67 -15.45 -14.08 12.28
CA PRO A 67 -14.23 -13.69 12.98
C PRO A 67 -14.11 -12.16 12.97
N PRO A 68 -13.75 -11.54 14.11
CA PRO A 68 -13.61 -10.10 14.18
C PRO A 68 -12.38 -9.69 13.35
N PRO A 69 -12.49 -8.64 12.54
CA PRO A 69 -11.55 -8.43 11.44
C PRO A 69 -10.52 -7.29 11.69
N LEU A 70 -9.41 -7.36 10.96
CA LEU A 70 -7.97 -7.19 11.29
C LEU A 70 -7.46 -5.72 11.09
N SER A 71 -6.22 -5.27 11.43
CA SER A 71 -5.45 -4.15 10.74
C SER A 71 -4.13 -3.52 11.29
N CYS A 72 -3.40 -2.75 10.43
CA CYS A 72 -1.96 -2.40 10.47
C CYS A 72 -1.35 -1.81 11.77
N PRO A 73 -0.03 -1.99 11.98
CA PRO A 73 0.63 -1.51 13.18
C PRO A 73 0.85 0.00 13.14
N PHE A 74 0.76 0.62 14.31
CA PHE A 74 0.96 2.05 14.49
C PHE A 74 2.36 2.36 15.00
N LEU A 75 2.95 3.44 14.48
CA LEU A 75 4.11 4.07 15.10
C LEU A 75 3.66 5.00 16.23
N ALA A 76 4.35 4.96 17.34
CA ALA A 76 4.25 5.93 18.42
C ALA A 76 5.63 6.54 18.71
N TYR A 77 5.65 7.82 19.10
CA TYR A 77 6.87 8.52 19.51
C TYR A 77 6.79 8.89 21.00
N PHE A 78 7.92 8.94 21.67
CA PHE A 78 7.98 9.40 23.06
C PHE A 78 8.07 10.93 23.12
N ASP A 79 7.21 11.56 23.91
CA ASP A 79 7.18 13.03 24.07
C ASP A 79 7.96 13.55 25.29
N GLY A 80 8.71 12.68 25.96
CA GLY A 80 9.38 12.96 27.23
C GLY A 80 8.60 12.52 28.46
N LYS A 81 7.32 12.16 28.31
CA LYS A 81 6.47 11.66 29.40
C LYS A 81 5.82 10.33 29.07
N LYS A 82 5.32 10.17 27.84
CA LYS A 82 4.63 8.97 27.38
C LYS A 82 4.77 8.79 25.87
N TYR A 83 4.48 7.59 25.40
CA TYR A 83 4.29 7.33 23.98
C TYR A 83 2.95 7.91 23.50
N LYS A 84 2.98 8.61 22.36
CA LYS A 84 1.82 9.17 21.65
C LYS A 84 1.77 8.59 20.25
N LEU A 85 0.55 8.31 19.76
CA LEU A 85 0.40 7.72 18.43
C LEU A 85 0.74 8.74 17.34
N GLU A 86 1.54 8.30 16.36
CA GLU A 86 1.88 9.04 15.16
C GLU A 86 0.94 8.65 14.02
N ASN A 87 1.21 7.56 13.33
CA ASN A 87 0.35 7.07 12.26
C ASN A 87 0.61 5.60 12.03
N ASP A 88 -0.27 4.98 11.27
CA ASP A 88 -0.07 3.63 10.81
C ASP A 88 1.06 3.53 9.78
N ILE A 89 1.86 2.47 9.88
CA ILE A 89 3.03 2.19 9.03
C ILE A 89 2.85 0.84 8.32
N LEU A 90 3.85 0.43 7.53
CA LEU A 90 3.86 -0.82 6.76
C LEU A 90 2.92 -0.81 5.52
N PHE A 91 2.60 0.36 4.96
CA PHE A 91 1.82 0.52 3.73
C PHE A 91 2.65 0.36 2.43
N GLY A 92 3.49 -0.66 2.35
CA GLY A 92 4.31 -0.91 1.17
C GLY A 92 3.47 -1.08 -0.10
N ARG A 93 3.96 -0.50 -1.21
CA ARG A 93 3.27 -0.48 -2.52
C ARG A 93 3.63 -1.70 -3.39
N PRO A 94 2.69 -2.26 -4.17
CA PRO A 94 1.32 -1.80 -4.38
C PRO A 94 0.41 -2.10 -3.19
N LYS A 95 0.64 -3.18 -2.43
CA LYS A 95 -0.11 -3.46 -1.20
C LYS A 95 0.63 -4.45 -0.31
N SER A 96 0.78 -4.13 0.98
CA SER A 96 1.42 -5.01 1.97
C SER A 96 0.47 -5.96 2.68
N TYR A 97 -0.84 -5.72 2.56
CA TYR A 97 -1.87 -6.60 3.11
C TYR A 97 -2.29 -7.69 2.14
N TRP A 98 -2.30 -8.93 2.62
CA TRP A 98 -3.05 -10.03 2.00
C TRP A 98 -3.76 -10.85 3.08
N PRO A 99 -4.97 -11.37 2.83
CA PRO A 99 -5.71 -12.11 3.84
C PRO A 99 -4.97 -13.34 4.38
N THR A 100 -4.25 -14.06 3.52
CA THR A 100 -3.52 -15.27 3.93
C THR A 100 -2.02 -15.03 4.04
N TYR A 101 -1.43 -15.60 5.09
CA TYR A 101 0.01 -15.53 5.38
C TYR A 101 0.86 -15.96 4.19
N GLU A 102 0.53 -17.09 3.57
CA GLU A 102 1.30 -17.68 2.47
C GLU A 102 1.32 -16.75 1.26
N THR A 103 0.21 -16.09 0.96
CA THR A 103 0.11 -15.16 -0.17
C THR A 103 0.84 -13.87 0.15
N ALA A 104 0.66 -13.31 1.35
CA ALA A 104 1.36 -12.10 1.77
C ALA A 104 2.88 -12.27 1.69
N LYS A 105 3.37 -13.38 2.26
CA LYS A 105 4.78 -13.75 2.26
C LYS A 105 5.31 -13.95 0.84
N ALA A 106 4.59 -14.69 -0.01
CA ALA A 106 5.01 -14.90 -1.40
C ALA A 106 5.08 -13.58 -2.18
N MET A 107 4.07 -12.71 -2.05
CA MET A 107 4.07 -11.40 -2.74
C MET A 107 5.21 -10.50 -2.26
N TYR A 108 5.52 -10.53 -0.96
CA TYR A 108 6.66 -9.81 -0.39
C TYR A 108 8.00 -10.37 -0.87
N GLU A 109 8.22 -11.68 -0.77
CA GLU A 109 9.48 -12.35 -1.14
C GLU A 109 9.75 -12.31 -2.65
N ASP A 110 8.70 -12.26 -3.48
CA ASP A 110 8.80 -11.99 -4.93
C ASP A 110 9.23 -10.55 -5.25
N GLY A 111 9.38 -9.67 -4.23
CA GLY A 111 9.71 -8.25 -4.41
C GLY A 111 8.57 -7.43 -5.00
N ARG A 112 7.34 -7.96 -5.01
CA ARG A 112 6.17 -7.23 -5.51
C ARG A 112 5.72 -6.18 -4.52
N VAL A 113 6.00 -6.35 -3.22
CA VAL A 113 5.67 -5.40 -2.16
C VAL A 113 6.91 -4.60 -1.77
N GLY A 114 6.85 -3.29 -1.98
CA GLY A 114 7.90 -2.34 -1.60
C GLY A 114 7.89 -2.02 -0.10
N SER A 115 8.86 -1.22 0.34
CA SER A 115 8.85 -0.62 1.68
C SER A 115 7.86 0.54 1.77
N ASP A 116 7.43 0.84 2.99
CA ASP A 116 6.72 2.06 3.34
C ASP A 116 7.68 3.08 3.93
N LEU A 117 8.02 4.12 3.17
CA LEU A 117 8.63 5.34 3.65
C LEU A 117 7.55 6.32 4.12
N TYR A 118 7.59 6.70 5.39
CA TYR A 118 6.64 7.61 6.01
C TYR A 118 7.35 8.78 6.70
N LYS A 119 6.83 10.00 6.51
CA LYS A 119 7.32 11.19 7.22
C LYS A 119 6.66 11.30 8.59
N ILE A 120 7.47 11.24 9.64
CA ILE A 120 7.00 11.49 11.01
C ILE A 120 6.65 12.97 11.12
N THR A 121 5.40 13.27 11.47
CA THR A 121 4.92 14.66 11.52
C THR A 121 4.99 15.27 12.92
N SER A 122 5.11 14.44 13.97
CA SER A 122 5.29 14.97 15.33
C SER A 122 6.66 15.61 15.53
N PRO A 123 6.76 16.59 16.44
CA PRO A 123 8.03 17.17 16.86
C PRO A 123 8.77 16.21 17.79
N VAL A 124 9.40 15.18 17.23
CA VAL A 124 10.21 14.21 17.99
C VAL A 124 11.46 14.91 18.51
N LYS A 125 11.81 14.67 19.77
CA LYS A 125 13.02 15.21 20.40
C LYS A 125 13.87 14.07 20.96
N PRO A 126 15.20 14.17 20.91
CA PRO A 126 16.06 13.20 21.55
C PRO A 126 15.97 13.30 23.07
N HIS A 127 16.06 12.15 23.73
CA HIS A 127 16.12 11.98 25.17
C HIS A 127 17.39 11.20 25.50
N ASN A 128 18.34 11.84 26.18
CA ASN A 128 19.66 11.27 26.47
C ASN A 128 20.38 10.74 25.21
N GLY A 129 20.37 11.54 24.14
CA GLY A 129 20.99 11.17 22.85
C GLY A 129 20.22 10.13 22.04
N LYS A 130 19.00 9.73 22.46
CA LYS A 130 18.20 8.70 21.79
C LYS A 130 16.84 9.22 21.34
N LEU A 131 16.40 8.80 20.17
CA LEU A 131 14.99 8.90 19.78
C LEU A 131 14.29 7.60 20.17
N LEU A 132 13.19 7.74 20.89
CA LEU A 132 12.43 6.62 21.41
C LEU A 132 11.10 6.53 20.64
N PHE A 133 10.89 5.37 20.03
CA PHE A 133 9.65 5.05 19.34
C PHE A 133 9.09 3.73 19.88
N GLN A 134 7.84 3.45 19.53
CA GLN A 134 7.23 2.16 19.78
C GLN A 134 6.36 1.80 18.58
N ILE A 135 6.49 0.56 18.10
CA ILE A 135 5.49 -0.03 17.21
C ILE A 135 4.40 -0.60 18.12
N GLN A 136 3.14 -0.29 17.85
CA GLN A 136 1.99 -0.78 18.60
C GLN A 136 1.04 -1.50 17.65
N GLU A 137 0.81 -2.79 17.87
CA GLU A 137 -0.21 -3.55 17.14
C GLU A 137 -1.56 -3.35 17.83
N ILE A 138 -2.40 -2.47 17.29
CA ILE A 138 -3.63 -2.03 17.97
C ILE A 138 -4.91 -2.38 17.22
N GLU A 139 -4.83 -3.10 16.12
CA GLU A 139 -6.00 -3.59 15.43
C GLU A 139 -5.82 -5.09 15.18
N PRO A 140 -6.89 -5.86 14.89
CA PRO A 140 -6.83 -7.29 15.15
C PRO A 140 -6.17 -8.08 14.00
N GLU A 141 -4.98 -7.69 13.54
CA GLU A 141 -4.14 -8.39 12.55
C GLU A 141 -2.88 -8.98 13.14
N GLU A 142 -2.07 -9.59 12.27
CA GLU A 142 -0.68 -9.84 12.57
C GLU A 142 0.26 -9.28 11.49
N SER A 143 1.38 -8.72 11.96
CA SER A 143 2.38 -8.06 11.13
C SER A 143 3.71 -8.80 11.17
N PHE A 144 4.42 -8.78 10.04
CA PHE A 144 5.70 -9.45 9.85
C PHE A 144 6.74 -8.46 9.35
N PHE A 145 7.41 -7.78 10.27
CA PHE A 145 8.45 -6.82 9.94
C PHE A 145 9.72 -7.53 9.50
N LYS A 146 10.21 -7.15 8.33
CA LYS A 146 11.48 -7.64 7.78
C LYS A 146 12.65 -6.73 8.12
N PHE A 147 12.45 -5.41 8.02
CA PHE A 147 13.44 -4.43 8.48
C PHE A 147 12.77 -3.11 8.78
N LEU A 148 13.48 -2.28 9.53
CA LEU A 148 13.08 -0.91 9.83
C LEU A 148 14.30 0.01 9.82
N ARG A 149 14.14 1.21 9.26
CA ARG A 149 15.19 2.22 9.16
C ARG A 149 14.64 3.60 9.49
N LEU A 150 15.35 4.35 10.33
CA LEU A 150 15.06 5.75 10.57
C LEU A 150 16.06 6.60 9.77
N LYS A 151 15.55 7.55 8.98
CA LYS A 151 16.35 8.55 8.30
C LYS A 151 16.15 9.91 8.99
N ARG A 152 17.24 10.63 9.21
CA ARG A 152 17.24 12.04 9.60
C ARG A 152 17.63 12.85 8.37
N VAL A 153 16.78 13.81 8.02
CA VAL A 153 17.02 14.77 6.95
C VAL A 153 17.23 16.13 7.61
N LEU A 154 18.44 16.68 7.47
CA LEU A 154 18.77 18.05 7.87
C LEU A 154 18.62 18.96 6.65
N HIS A 155 17.76 19.96 6.75
CA HIS A 155 17.42 20.79 5.61
C HIS A 155 17.04 22.22 6.04
N PRO A 156 17.15 23.22 5.14
CA PRO A 156 16.87 24.62 5.48
C PRO A 156 15.47 24.83 6.04
N LYS A 157 15.32 25.71 7.05
CA LYS A 157 14.03 25.99 7.71
C LYS A 157 12.90 26.41 6.77
N ASN A 158 13.24 27.07 5.66
CA ASN A 158 12.30 27.50 4.63
C ASN A 158 11.91 26.39 3.65
N THR A 159 12.28 25.13 3.90
CA THR A 159 11.95 23.98 3.04
C THR A 159 11.07 22.95 3.76
N GLU A 160 10.46 22.04 3.01
CA GLU A 160 9.63 20.95 3.53
C GLU A 160 9.97 19.63 2.85
N VAL A 161 9.90 18.55 3.62
CA VAL A 161 10.06 17.18 3.10
C VAL A 161 8.68 16.62 2.76
N ILE A 162 8.51 16.09 1.55
CA ILE A 162 7.27 15.43 1.11
C ILE A 162 7.61 14.09 0.49
N VAL A 163 6.90 13.03 0.90
CA VAL A 163 7.11 11.67 0.38
C VAL A 163 6.27 11.46 -0.89
N ASP A 164 6.77 10.67 -1.82
CA ASP A 164 6.01 10.29 -3.01
C ASP A 164 4.93 9.24 -2.69
N SER A 165 3.91 9.14 -3.55
CA SER A 165 2.82 8.17 -3.35
C SER A 165 3.25 6.70 -3.47
N GLU A 166 4.42 6.43 -4.05
CA GLU A 166 5.02 5.10 -4.10
C GLU A 166 5.78 4.71 -2.82
N PHE A 167 6.00 5.66 -1.91
CA PHE A 167 6.78 5.51 -0.68
C PHE A 167 8.23 5.05 -0.91
N LYS A 168 8.82 5.42 -2.05
CA LYS A 168 10.19 5.04 -2.44
C LYS A 168 11.17 6.20 -2.28
N LYS A 169 10.70 7.43 -2.45
CA LYS A 169 11.53 8.65 -2.41
C LYS A 169 10.80 9.79 -1.72
N TYR A 170 11.53 10.86 -1.48
CA TYR A 170 10.99 12.11 -0.97
C TYR A 170 11.62 13.28 -1.70
N TYR A 171 10.99 14.44 -1.55
CA TYR A 171 11.41 15.70 -2.12
C TYR A 171 11.67 16.70 -0.99
N VAL A 172 12.73 17.50 -1.12
CA VAL A 172 13.00 18.63 -0.22
C VAL A 172 12.70 19.91 -0.99
N LEU A 173 11.56 20.54 -0.70
CA LEU A 173 11.00 21.62 -1.52
C LEU A 173 11.07 22.98 -0.79
N PRO A 174 11.56 24.06 -1.43
CA PRO A 174 11.48 25.42 -0.87
C PRO A 174 10.02 25.84 -0.70
N LYS A 175 9.57 26.06 0.55
CA LYS A 175 8.16 26.28 0.89
C LYS A 175 7.55 27.42 0.08
N THR A 176 8.20 28.58 0.04
CA THR A 176 7.65 29.78 -0.60
C THR A 176 7.45 29.60 -2.09
N ASP A 177 8.46 29.09 -2.80
CA ASP A 177 8.41 28.95 -4.25
C ASP A 177 7.50 27.79 -4.66
N PHE A 178 7.54 26.71 -3.88
CA PHE A 178 6.65 25.58 -4.06
C PHE A 178 5.18 26.00 -3.89
N LEU A 179 4.84 26.68 -2.80
CA LEU A 179 3.47 27.18 -2.54
C LEU A 179 2.98 28.14 -3.63
N LYS A 180 3.85 29.00 -4.17
CA LYS A 180 3.53 29.90 -5.30
C LYS A 180 3.29 29.15 -6.61
N SER A 181 3.86 27.94 -6.76
CA SER A 181 3.69 27.12 -7.97
C SER A 181 2.41 26.28 -7.96
N ILE A 182 1.69 26.24 -6.83
CA ILE A 182 0.46 25.47 -6.69
C ILE A 182 -0.67 26.10 -7.48
N ILE A 183 -1.21 25.31 -8.40
CA ILE A 183 -2.44 25.59 -9.14
C ILE A 183 -3.59 24.89 -8.43
N PHE A 184 -4.51 25.70 -7.91
CA PHE A 184 -5.73 25.22 -7.28
C PHE A 184 -6.71 24.66 -8.30
N PRO A 185 -7.58 23.71 -7.90
CA PRO A 185 -8.67 23.29 -8.76
C PRO A 185 -9.59 24.50 -9.00
N SER A 186 -9.86 24.80 -10.27
CA SER A 186 -10.84 25.83 -10.65
C SER A 186 -12.27 25.41 -10.32
N ARG A 187 -12.48 24.10 -10.12
CA ARG A 187 -13.78 23.49 -9.82
C ARG A 187 -13.59 22.10 -9.23
N VAL A 188 -14.39 21.77 -8.22
CA VAL A 188 -14.43 20.42 -7.64
C VAL A 188 -15.88 20.02 -7.44
N ARG A 189 -16.36 19.02 -8.17
CA ARG A 189 -17.76 18.62 -8.18
C ARG A 189 -17.96 17.18 -7.71
N ASN A 190 -18.96 16.96 -6.88
CA ASN A 190 -19.50 15.63 -6.61
C ASN A 190 -20.59 15.26 -7.63
N ALA A 191 -21.23 14.10 -7.45
CA ALA A 191 -22.34 13.64 -8.28
C ALA A 191 -23.52 14.64 -8.31
N ASP A 192 -23.76 15.36 -7.21
CA ASP A 192 -24.82 16.39 -7.09
C ASP A 192 -24.45 17.72 -7.78
N LYS A 193 -23.29 17.78 -8.46
CA LYS A 193 -22.74 18.96 -9.14
C LYS A 193 -22.49 20.15 -8.22
N LYS A 194 -22.49 19.96 -6.90
CA LYS A 194 -22.10 21.01 -5.95
C LYS A 194 -20.62 21.29 -6.09
N ASP A 195 -20.26 22.56 -6.30
CA ASP A 195 -18.86 22.97 -6.34
C ASP A 195 -18.33 23.18 -4.92
N VAL A 196 -17.27 22.46 -4.58
CA VAL A 196 -16.63 22.47 -3.25
C VAL A 196 -15.17 22.89 -3.32
N ALA A 197 -14.74 23.51 -4.43
CA ALA A 197 -13.37 24.01 -4.59
C ALA A 197 -12.95 24.98 -3.47
N VAL A 198 -13.90 25.72 -2.89
CA VAL A 198 -13.69 26.68 -1.78
C VAL A 198 -13.10 26.06 -0.51
N HIS A 199 -13.16 24.74 -0.36
CA HIS A 199 -12.60 24.07 0.80
C HIS A 199 -11.07 23.87 0.72
N PHE A 200 -10.43 24.16 -0.42
CA PHE A 200 -8.99 23.98 -0.58
C PHE A 200 -8.23 25.28 -0.31
N ASN A 201 -7.30 25.27 0.65
CA ASN A 201 -6.41 26.38 0.95
C ASN A 201 -4.96 25.90 1.17
N LEU A 202 -3.98 26.81 1.05
CA LEU A 202 -2.56 26.46 1.22
C LEU A 202 -2.22 26.02 2.65
N ASP A 203 -2.91 26.57 3.65
CA ASP A 203 -2.65 26.30 5.07
C ASP A 203 -2.80 24.82 5.42
N ARG A 204 -3.54 24.06 4.61
CA ARG A 204 -3.79 22.62 4.82
C ARG A 204 -2.70 21.71 4.28
N ILE A 205 -1.78 22.18 3.43
CA ILE A 205 -0.74 21.32 2.82
C ILE A 205 0.21 20.76 3.89
N PHE A 206 0.50 21.55 4.92
CA PHE A 206 1.49 21.23 5.96
C PHE A 206 0.90 21.08 7.37
N LYS A 207 -0.43 21.00 7.51
CA LYS A 207 -1.06 20.68 8.78
C LYS A 207 -0.83 19.19 9.09
N SER A 208 -0.26 18.91 10.26
CA SER A 208 -0.09 17.55 10.78
C SER A 208 -1.32 17.07 11.57
N ASP A 209 -2.05 18.01 12.17
CA ASP A 209 -3.05 17.70 13.19
C ASP A 209 -4.46 17.62 12.60
N THR A 210 -5.30 16.84 13.28
CA THR A 210 -6.72 16.63 12.91
C THR A 210 -7.67 17.58 13.65
N GLU A 211 -7.13 18.60 14.33
CA GLU A 211 -7.95 19.60 15.02
C GLU A 211 -8.66 20.49 13.98
N GLY A 212 -9.96 20.20 13.82
CA GLY A 212 -10.81 20.75 12.78
C GLY A 212 -11.04 19.71 11.70
N GLU A 213 -12.27 19.21 11.56
CA GLU A 213 -12.71 18.32 10.47
C GLU A 213 -12.79 19.10 9.13
N ASP A 214 -11.80 19.93 8.86
CA ASP A 214 -11.76 20.90 7.80
C ASP A 214 -11.23 20.23 6.52
N GLY A 215 -12.15 19.87 5.63
CA GLY A 215 -11.83 19.15 4.41
C GLY A 215 -13.08 18.66 3.69
N ILE A 216 -12.89 18.02 2.54
CA ILE A 216 -13.97 17.25 1.91
C ILE A 216 -13.99 15.87 2.56
N LYS A 217 -15.14 15.50 3.11
CA LYS A 217 -15.40 14.13 3.56
C LYS A 217 -16.02 13.36 2.41
N PHE A 218 -15.26 12.41 1.87
CA PHE A 218 -15.79 11.49 0.88
C PHE A 218 -16.67 10.46 1.58
N GLN A 219 -17.80 10.13 0.97
CA GLN A 219 -18.58 8.95 1.31
C GLN A 219 -18.09 7.72 0.54
N LYS A 220 -18.53 6.53 0.98
CA LYS A 220 -18.23 5.25 0.32
C LYS A 220 -18.70 5.28 -1.14
N LYS A 221 -17.79 4.96 -2.07
CA LYS A 221 -18.03 4.97 -3.53
C LYS A 221 -18.44 6.34 -4.08
N GLU A 222 -18.09 7.42 -3.40
CA GLU A 222 -18.29 8.77 -3.91
C GLU A 222 -17.16 9.16 -4.87
N ASP A 223 -17.55 9.83 -5.95
CA ASP A 223 -16.66 10.33 -6.98
C ASP A 223 -16.63 11.86 -6.93
N PHE A 224 -15.43 12.44 -6.93
CA PHE A 224 -15.23 13.87 -7.14
C PHE A 224 -14.44 14.12 -8.42
N TYR A 225 -14.89 15.12 -9.17
CA TYR A 225 -14.28 15.57 -10.41
C TYR A 225 -13.60 16.91 -10.17
N PHE A 226 -12.29 16.95 -10.40
CA PHE A 226 -11.44 18.12 -10.24
C PHE A 226 -11.10 18.66 -11.62
N SER A 227 -11.20 19.97 -11.79
CA SER A 227 -10.72 20.65 -13.00
C SER A 227 -9.62 21.64 -12.62
N PHE A 228 -8.53 21.62 -13.37
CA PHE A 228 -7.42 22.56 -13.26
C PHE A 228 -7.23 23.24 -14.62
N ASN A 229 -6.89 24.52 -14.61
CA ASN A 229 -6.68 25.33 -15.81
C ASN A 229 -5.33 26.05 -15.72
N GLY A 230 -4.79 26.47 -16.87
CA GLY A 230 -3.55 27.25 -16.92
C GLY A 230 -2.28 26.41 -16.75
N LEU A 231 -2.37 25.10 -17.01
CA LEU A 231 -1.22 24.20 -16.99
C LEU A 231 -0.44 24.28 -18.31
N ASN A 232 0.88 24.15 -18.25
CA ASN A 232 1.73 24.04 -19.43
C ASN A 232 1.70 22.59 -19.96
N PRO A 233 1.21 22.31 -21.19
CA PRO A 233 1.13 20.94 -21.72
C PRO A 233 2.48 20.24 -21.91
N LYS A 234 3.60 20.99 -21.84
CA LYS A 234 4.96 20.45 -21.99
C LYS A 234 5.59 19.98 -20.67
N GLU A 235 5.04 20.37 -19.54
CA GLU A 235 5.58 20.07 -18.21
C GLU A 235 4.79 18.96 -17.52
N THR A 236 5.47 18.13 -16.72
CA THR A 236 4.82 17.04 -15.98
C THR A 236 3.99 17.59 -14.80
N PRO A 237 2.67 17.39 -14.77
CA PRO A 237 1.86 17.75 -13.61
C PRO A 237 2.08 16.78 -12.44
N HIS A 238 2.23 17.34 -11.24
CA HIS A 238 2.30 16.59 -9.99
C HIS A 238 1.11 16.98 -9.12
N LEU A 239 0.26 16.00 -8.82
CA LEU A 239 -0.84 16.15 -7.88
C LEU A 239 -0.31 16.04 -6.45
N LEU A 240 -0.62 17.05 -5.66
CA LEU A 240 -0.43 17.06 -4.23
C LEU A 240 -1.74 16.71 -3.57
N LEU A 241 -1.71 15.65 -2.76
CA LEU A 241 -2.88 15.16 -2.07
C LEU A 241 -2.59 15.09 -0.57
N SER A 242 -3.28 15.88 0.23
CA SER A 242 -3.22 15.76 1.69
C SER A 242 -4.49 15.11 2.20
N SER A 243 -4.34 13.91 2.74
CA SER A 243 -5.47 13.10 3.19
C SER A 243 -5.22 12.46 4.54
N PHE A 244 -6.31 12.20 5.25
CA PHE A 244 -6.32 11.43 6.49
C PHE A 244 -7.66 10.72 6.62
N LEU A 245 -7.82 10.04 7.75
CA LEU A 245 -9.02 9.32 8.11
C LEU A 245 -9.25 8.12 7.19
N ARG A 246 -8.74 7.00 7.65
CA ARG A 246 -9.18 5.69 7.23
C ARG A 246 -10.42 5.28 8.02
N ASP A 247 -11.59 5.22 7.39
CA ASP A 247 -12.86 4.71 7.96
C ASP A 247 -12.98 3.19 7.84
N TRP A 248 -11.94 2.47 8.18
CA TRP A 248 -12.02 1.03 8.31
C TRP A 248 -10.83 0.55 9.11
N LYS A 249 -11.00 -0.64 9.65
CA LYS A 249 -9.92 -1.48 10.13
C LYS A 249 -9.55 -2.40 8.95
N LEU A 250 -8.34 -2.26 8.38
CA LEU A 250 -7.78 -2.96 7.18
C LEU A 250 -8.02 -4.45 7.04
N GLY A 251 -8.24 -5.19 8.10
CA GLY A 251 -8.57 -6.58 8.00
C GLY A 251 -10.05 -6.90 8.15
N PHE A 252 -10.91 -5.91 8.07
CA PHE A 252 -12.29 -6.17 7.63
C PHE A 252 -12.37 -6.52 6.16
N GLU A 253 -11.25 -6.62 5.43
CA GLU A 253 -11.23 -6.73 3.98
C GLU A 253 -11.72 -8.09 3.39
N GLU A 254 -11.73 -9.18 4.15
CA GLU A 254 -12.26 -10.47 3.66
C GLU A 254 -13.76 -10.39 3.27
N GLU A 255 -14.55 -9.55 3.95
CA GLU A 255 -15.96 -9.27 3.59
C GLU A 255 -16.11 -8.50 2.25
N TRP A 256 -15.03 -7.96 1.70
CA TRP A 256 -15.01 -7.07 0.53
C TRP A 256 -14.66 -7.82 -0.75
N VAL A 257 -13.79 -8.82 -0.64
CA VAL A 257 -13.36 -9.68 -1.75
C VAL A 257 -14.50 -10.62 -2.20
N GLY A 258 -15.46 -10.91 -1.32
CA GLY A 258 -16.67 -11.67 -1.65
C GLY A 258 -17.57 -11.06 -2.74
N GLY A 259 -17.36 -9.78 -3.12
CA GLY A 259 -18.10 -9.10 -4.18
C GLY A 259 -17.29 -8.79 -5.44
N SER A 260 -15.96 -8.78 -5.39
CA SER A 260 -15.12 -8.58 -6.58
C SER A 260 -14.69 -9.94 -7.12
N GLN A 261 -15.61 -10.65 -7.77
CA GLN A 261 -15.20 -11.60 -8.79
C GLN A 261 -14.23 -10.86 -9.71
N PHE A 262 -12.98 -11.31 -9.72
CA PHE A 262 -11.98 -10.91 -10.70
C PHE A 262 -12.55 -11.28 -12.07
N SER A 263 -13.34 -10.39 -12.67
CA SER A 263 -13.97 -10.65 -13.94
C SER A 263 -12.87 -10.45 -14.98
N PHE A 264 -12.22 -11.55 -15.34
CA PHE A 264 -11.42 -11.66 -16.56
C PHE A 264 -12.19 -11.10 -17.77
N ARG A 265 -13.54 -11.11 -17.72
CA ARG A 265 -14.42 -10.47 -18.70
C ARG A 265 -14.16 -8.98 -18.93
N SER A 266 -13.82 -8.19 -17.91
CA SER A 266 -13.55 -6.75 -18.09
C SER A 266 -12.19 -6.45 -18.72
N LEU A 267 -11.22 -7.35 -18.53
CA LEU A 267 -9.91 -7.28 -19.18
C LEU A 267 -10.03 -7.74 -20.65
N ILE A 268 -10.82 -8.79 -20.90
CA ILE A 268 -11.03 -9.37 -22.22
C ILE A 268 -11.93 -8.48 -23.10
N SER A 269 -12.86 -7.72 -22.53
CA SER A 269 -13.77 -6.85 -23.30
C SER A 269 -13.12 -5.57 -23.85
N ARG A 270 -11.88 -5.25 -23.47
CA ARG A 270 -11.15 -4.04 -23.87
C ARG A 270 -9.84 -4.29 -24.62
N LEU A 271 -9.50 -5.55 -24.90
CA LEU A 271 -8.28 -5.90 -25.62
C LEU A 271 -8.64 -6.41 -27.02
N ASP A 272 -8.22 -5.69 -28.07
CA ASP A 272 -8.21 -6.24 -29.43
C ASP A 272 -7.52 -7.62 -29.41
N LEU A 273 -8.02 -8.55 -30.24
CA LEU A 273 -7.58 -9.95 -30.32
C LEU A 273 -6.05 -10.12 -30.35
N ALA A 274 -5.33 -9.18 -30.97
CA ALA A 274 -3.87 -9.15 -31.00
C ALA A 274 -3.23 -8.93 -29.62
N ARG A 275 -3.77 -8.00 -28.81
CA ARG A 275 -3.29 -7.76 -27.44
C ARG A 275 -3.70 -8.86 -26.48
N ALA A 276 -4.89 -9.43 -26.64
CA ALA A 276 -5.31 -10.62 -25.86
C ALA A 276 -4.36 -11.81 -26.11
N GLY A 277 -3.93 -12.03 -27.35
CA GLY A 277 -2.93 -13.04 -27.70
C GLY A 277 -1.57 -12.79 -27.05
N VAL A 278 -1.06 -11.56 -27.08
CA VAL A 278 0.21 -11.18 -26.42
C VAL A 278 0.11 -11.40 -24.90
N MET A 279 -1.02 -11.06 -24.29
CA MET A 279 -1.23 -11.25 -22.85
C MET A 279 -1.32 -12.73 -22.45
N ALA A 280 -1.96 -13.56 -23.26
CA ALA A 280 -1.99 -15.00 -23.04
C ALA A 280 -0.58 -15.61 -23.14
N VAL A 281 0.22 -15.15 -24.11
CA VAL A 281 1.63 -15.58 -24.26
C VAL A 281 2.47 -15.12 -23.07
N LEU A 282 2.31 -13.89 -22.59
CA LEU A 282 3.02 -13.37 -21.41
C LEU A 282 2.61 -14.11 -20.12
N LEU A 283 1.33 -14.44 -19.95
CA LEU A 283 0.84 -15.21 -18.80
C LEU A 283 1.38 -16.66 -18.81
N VAL A 284 1.39 -17.31 -19.97
CA VAL A 284 1.97 -18.65 -20.13
C VAL A 284 3.49 -18.61 -19.93
N ALA A 285 4.17 -17.60 -20.48
CA ALA A 285 5.60 -17.40 -20.26
C ALA A 285 5.94 -17.12 -18.79
N SER A 286 5.14 -16.30 -18.08
CA SER A 286 5.23 -16.10 -16.63
C SER A 286 5.03 -17.39 -15.85
N TRP A 287 4.05 -18.21 -16.22
CA TRP A 287 3.77 -19.47 -15.55
C TRP A 287 4.90 -20.50 -15.74
N ILE A 288 5.49 -20.55 -16.94
CA ILE A 288 6.65 -21.41 -17.24
C ILE A 288 7.91 -20.89 -16.53
N ALA A 289 8.16 -19.58 -16.54
CA ALA A 289 9.32 -18.97 -15.89
C ALA A 289 9.25 -19.06 -14.35
N GLY A 290 8.07 -18.97 -13.76
CA GLY A 290 7.84 -19.17 -12.32
C GLY A 290 8.15 -20.60 -11.86
N LYS A 291 8.03 -21.60 -12.74
CA LYS A 291 8.50 -22.97 -12.45
C LYS A 291 10.03 -23.12 -12.55
N TRP A 292 10.74 -22.17 -13.14
CA TRP A 292 12.17 -22.27 -13.48
C TRP A 292 13.01 -21.15 -12.80
N GLY A 293 12.51 -20.55 -11.71
CA GLY A 293 13.30 -19.65 -10.86
C GLY A 293 13.81 -18.36 -11.52
N GLY A 294 13.21 -17.95 -12.64
CA GLY A 294 13.65 -16.78 -13.41
C GLY A 294 13.07 -15.46 -12.90
N ILE A 295 13.89 -14.68 -12.19
CA ILE A 295 13.60 -13.35 -11.61
C ILE A 295 13.17 -12.28 -12.66
N ALA A 296 13.38 -12.53 -13.96
CA ALA A 296 13.25 -11.52 -15.00
C ALA A 296 11.81 -11.14 -15.43
N VAL A 297 10.76 -11.84 -14.97
CA VAL A 297 9.37 -11.61 -15.45
C VAL A 297 8.51 -10.79 -14.47
N ALA A 298 8.98 -10.53 -13.25
CA ALA A 298 8.24 -9.73 -12.27
C ALA A 298 8.01 -8.27 -12.73
N THR A 299 8.90 -7.73 -13.57
CA THR A 299 8.83 -6.33 -14.06
C THR A 299 7.81 -6.13 -15.19
N ALA A 300 7.60 -7.12 -16.07
CA ALA A 300 6.71 -6.99 -17.23
C ALA A 300 5.21 -7.12 -16.89
N SER A 301 4.87 -7.63 -15.70
CA SER A 301 3.48 -7.79 -15.24
C SER A 301 2.99 -6.65 -14.33
N SER A 302 3.85 -5.67 -14.02
CA SER A 302 3.53 -4.51 -13.18
C SER A 302 2.27 -3.71 -13.61
N PRO A 303 1.93 -3.53 -14.90
CA PRO A 303 0.74 -2.76 -15.27
C PRO A 303 -0.58 -3.48 -14.95
N LEU A 304 -0.56 -4.82 -14.82
CA LEU A 304 -1.76 -5.62 -14.55
C LEU A 304 -2.20 -5.58 -13.08
N PHE A 305 -1.27 -5.33 -12.17
CA PHE A 305 -1.57 -5.29 -10.73
C PHE A 305 -2.01 -3.91 -10.24
N ILE A 306 -1.87 -2.86 -11.07
CA ILE A 306 -2.46 -1.54 -10.82
C ILE A 306 -4.00 -1.65 -10.70
N GLY A 307 -4.62 -2.70 -11.28
CA GLY A 307 -6.05 -2.97 -11.22
C GLY A 307 -6.57 -3.73 -9.99
N ALA A 308 -5.70 -4.36 -9.19
CA ALA A 308 -6.11 -5.31 -8.14
C ALA A 308 -6.03 -4.78 -6.69
N GLN A 309 -6.00 -3.45 -6.50
CA GLN A 309 -6.18 -2.84 -5.18
C GLN A 309 -7.68 -2.75 -4.87
N SER A 310 -8.25 -3.82 -4.31
CA SER A 310 -9.41 -3.70 -3.41
C SER A 310 -8.90 -3.08 -2.10
N GLY A 311 -9.64 -2.31 -1.31
CA GLY A 311 -10.98 -1.75 -1.47
C GLY A 311 -11.18 -0.55 -0.55
N CYS A 312 -10.08 0.12 -0.15
CA CYS A 312 -10.10 1.18 0.86
C CYS A 312 -9.05 2.28 0.63
N SER A 313 -9.20 2.98 -0.47
CA SER A 313 -8.26 3.97 -0.99
C SER A 313 -8.97 5.04 -1.83
N PHE A 314 -8.22 6.10 -2.12
CA PHE A 314 -8.49 7.00 -3.24
C PHE A 314 -7.93 6.41 -4.53
N VAL A 315 -8.80 6.14 -5.49
CA VAL A 315 -8.42 5.80 -6.86
C VAL A 315 -8.38 7.09 -7.67
N ILE A 316 -7.22 7.41 -8.23
CA ILE A 316 -6.97 8.66 -8.93
C ILE A 316 -6.89 8.36 -10.41
N GLU A 317 -7.77 8.99 -11.16
CA GLU A 317 -7.87 8.86 -12.61
C GLU A 317 -7.74 10.23 -13.26
N TYR A 318 -7.11 10.29 -14.43
CA TYR A 318 -7.03 11.49 -15.26
C TYR A 318 -7.80 11.25 -16.54
N LYS A 319 -8.35 12.32 -17.11
CA LYS A 319 -9.00 12.23 -18.41
C LYS A 319 -7.96 12.39 -19.52
N ASP A 320 -7.86 11.39 -20.38
CA ASP A 320 -6.98 11.40 -21.54
C ASP A 320 -7.55 12.26 -22.70
N ARG A 321 -6.84 12.27 -23.83
CA ARG A 321 -7.22 13.03 -25.03
C ARG A 321 -8.50 12.50 -25.70
N ASP A 322 -8.80 11.23 -25.54
CA ASP A 322 -10.00 10.58 -26.09
C ASP A 322 -11.22 10.80 -25.16
N GLY A 323 -11.00 11.46 -24.02
CA GLY A 323 -12.03 11.77 -23.03
C GLY A 323 -12.30 10.62 -22.06
N VAL A 324 -11.46 9.58 -22.07
CA VAL A 324 -11.55 8.41 -21.21
C VAL A 324 -10.76 8.65 -19.92
N PHE A 325 -11.30 8.19 -18.79
CA PHE A 325 -10.60 8.27 -17.51
C PHE A 325 -9.66 7.07 -17.35
N GLU A 326 -8.36 7.35 -17.27
CA GLU A 326 -7.29 6.38 -17.09
C GLU A 326 -6.70 6.48 -15.68
N ARG A 327 -6.36 5.35 -15.07
CA ARG A 327 -5.87 5.29 -13.69
C ARG A 327 -4.41 5.75 -13.63
N VAL A 328 -4.13 6.72 -12.77
CA VAL A 328 -2.75 7.13 -12.44
C VAL A 328 -2.21 6.27 -11.31
N GLY A 329 -2.99 6.13 -10.25
CA GLY A 329 -2.51 5.50 -9.04
C GLY A 329 -3.59 5.41 -7.98
N VAL A 330 -3.17 4.90 -6.83
CA VAL A 330 -4.02 4.69 -5.67
C VAL A 330 -3.31 5.22 -4.45
N THR A 331 -3.98 6.10 -3.70
CA THR A 331 -3.49 6.63 -2.41
C THR A 331 -4.28 5.99 -1.28
N GLU A 332 -3.60 5.55 -0.23
CA GLU A 332 -4.21 4.93 0.95
C GLU A 332 -4.08 5.93 2.10
N PRO A 333 -5.18 6.64 2.47
CA PRO A 333 -5.13 7.60 3.55
C PRO A 333 -4.73 6.90 4.85
N ARG A 334 -3.80 7.53 5.56
CA ARG A 334 -3.37 7.06 6.88
C ARG A 334 -4.46 7.28 7.93
N ALA A 335 -4.42 6.49 8.99
CA ALA A 335 -5.44 6.53 10.01
C ALA A 335 -5.46 7.88 10.75
N TRP A 336 -4.37 8.25 11.41
CA TRP A 336 -4.40 9.25 12.47
C TRP A 336 -4.20 10.67 11.98
N LYS A 337 -3.13 10.93 11.24
CA LYS A 337 -2.74 12.28 10.83
C LYS A 337 -2.77 12.45 9.32
N TYR A 338 -2.85 13.71 8.90
CA TYR A 338 -2.70 14.08 7.50
C TYR A 338 -1.36 13.59 6.96
N ASN A 339 -1.45 12.88 5.85
CA ASN A 339 -0.31 12.52 5.02
C ASN A 339 -0.42 13.28 3.70
N THR A 340 0.62 14.03 3.38
CA THR A 340 0.71 14.74 2.10
C THR A 340 1.62 13.94 1.17
N GLU A 341 1.08 13.53 0.03
CA GLU A 341 1.76 12.74 -0.99
C GLU A 341 1.87 13.54 -2.30
N ILE A 342 2.93 13.27 -3.05
CA ILE A 342 3.10 13.74 -4.43
C ILE A 342 2.86 12.57 -5.39
N ILE A 343 1.96 12.78 -6.34
CA ILE A 343 1.58 11.81 -7.37
C ILE A 343 1.88 12.42 -8.74
N GLU A 344 2.73 11.76 -9.52
CA GLU A 344 3.02 12.18 -10.89
C GLU A 344 1.85 11.82 -11.81
N ILE A 345 1.32 12.80 -12.54
CA ILE A 345 0.23 12.62 -13.51
C ILE A 345 0.85 12.66 -14.92
N PRO A 346 0.47 11.75 -15.84
CA PRO A 346 1.00 11.75 -17.20
C PRO A 346 0.70 13.06 -17.96
N ARG A 347 1.65 13.54 -18.78
CA ARG A 347 1.55 14.82 -19.51
C ARG A 347 0.40 14.82 -20.51
N GLU A 348 0.09 13.66 -21.08
CA GLU A 348 -1.03 13.45 -22.00
C GLU A 348 -2.40 13.74 -21.37
N GLY A 349 -2.50 13.80 -20.04
CA GLY A 349 -3.69 14.24 -19.33
C GLY A 349 -3.93 15.75 -19.36
N ILE A 350 -2.95 16.56 -19.79
CA ILE A 350 -3.13 17.99 -20.01
C ILE A 350 -3.59 18.21 -21.45
N SER A 351 -4.73 18.88 -21.62
CA SER A 351 -5.23 19.29 -22.93
C SER A 351 -4.32 20.34 -23.57
N PRO A 352 -4.38 20.54 -24.90
CA PRO A 352 -3.62 21.60 -25.58
C PRO A 352 -3.87 23.01 -25.01
N GLU A 353 -5.07 23.25 -24.46
CA GLU A 353 -5.48 24.51 -23.82
C GLU A 353 -4.99 24.63 -22.36
N GLY A 354 -4.23 23.66 -21.86
CA GLY A 354 -3.70 23.67 -20.50
C GLY A 354 -4.73 23.28 -19.43
N LYS A 355 -5.70 22.43 -19.79
CA LYS A 355 -6.71 21.91 -18.86
C LYS A 355 -6.40 20.49 -18.43
N LEU A 356 -6.55 20.18 -17.15
CA LEU A 356 -6.48 18.83 -16.60
C LEU A 356 -7.79 18.51 -15.88
N GLU A 357 -8.38 17.36 -16.19
CA GLU A 357 -9.54 16.82 -15.48
C GLU A 357 -9.13 15.55 -14.74
N LEU A 358 -9.31 15.56 -13.42
CA LEU A 358 -9.09 14.39 -12.57
C LEU A 358 -10.40 13.88 -12.01
N LYS A 359 -10.47 12.58 -11.81
CA LYS A 359 -11.53 11.91 -11.06
C LYS A 359 -10.88 11.19 -9.89
N ILE A 360 -11.28 11.56 -8.68
CA ILE A 360 -10.87 10.88 -7.46
C ILE A 360 -12.08 10.09 -6.95
N LYS A 361 -11.96 8.78 -6.94
CA LYS A 361 -12.98 7.87 -6.41
C LYS A 361 -12.57 7.42 -5.03
N SER A 362 -13.47 7.56 -4.08
CA SER A 362 -13.27 7.03 -2.74
C SER A 362 -13.96 5.69 -2.61
N SER A 363 -13.22 4.63 -2.28
CA SER A 363 -13.85 3.33 -2.03
C SER A 363 -14.49 3.22 -0.65
N LYS A 364 -14.15 4.13 0.26
CA LYS A 364 -14.55 4.19 1.68
C LYS A 364 -14.93 5.61 2.10
N ARG A 365 -15.14 5.88 3.39
CA ARG A 365 -15.07 7.28 3.84
C ARG A 365 -13.61 7.67 4.06
N HIS A 366 -13.27 8.84 3.57
CA HIS A 366 -11.95 9.43 3.75
C HIS A 366 -12.10 10.93 3.91
N SER A 367 -11.09 11.58 4.47
CA SER A 367 -11.03 13.03 4.50
C SER A 367 -9.90 13.53 3.62
N LEU A 368 -10.24 14.43 2.70
CA LEU A 368 -9.29 15.12 1.84
C LEU A 368 -9.17 16.57 2.32
N GLY A 369 -8.02 16.90 2.89
CA GLY A 369 -7.72 18.24 3.38
C GLY A 369 -7.23 19.16 2.27
N PHE A 370 -6.45 18.62 1.33
CA PHE A 370 -5.86 19.40 0.25
C PHE A 370 -5.75 18.62 -1.06
N ALA A 371 -6.00 19.31 -2.18
CA ALA A 371 -5.67 18.87 -3.53
C ALA A 371 -5.19 20.06 -4.38
N GLY A 372 -4.07 19.91 -5.09
CA GLY A 372 -3.51 20.95 -5.95
C GLY A 372 -2.49 20.37 -6.95
N ILE A 373 -2.22 21.09 -8.03
CA ILE A 373 -1.22 20.68 -9.04
C ILE A 373 0.00 21.59 -8.95
N SER A 374 1.20 21.01 -9.01
CA SER A 374 2.43 21.75 -9.32
C SER A 374 3.08 21.16 -10.55
N GLN A 375 3.65 22.02 -11.41
CA GLN A 375 4.52 21.61 -12.51
C GLN A 375 6.00 21.92 -12.22
N LYS A 376 6.28 22.46 -11.03
CA LYS A 376 7.62 22.86 -10.56
C LYS A 376 8.01 22.08 -9.32
N ILE A 377 8.14 20.76 -9.48
CA ILE A 377 8.73 19.89 -8.46
C ILE A 377 10.22 19.78 -8.75
N GLU A 378 10.97 20.77 -8.28
CA GLU A 378 12.43 20.73 -8.25
C GLU A 378 12.86 20.51 -6.81
N SER A 379 13.17 19.25 -6.46
CA SER A 379 13.82 18.98 -5.17
C SER A 379 15.12 19.74 -5.12
N LEU A 380 15.44 20.32 -3.97
CA LEU A 380 16.80 20.75 -3.71
C LEU A 380 17.76 19.58 -3.99
N ASN A 381 18.89 19.89 -4.63
CA ASN A 381 19.94 18.91 -4.86
C ASN A 381 20.52 18.42 -3.53
N ASP A 382 21.07 17.21 -3.51
CA ASP A 382 21.70 16.55 -2.35
C ASP A 382 22.87 17.35 -1.72
N LYS A 383 23.27 18.46 -2.33
CA LYS A 383 24.24 19.42 -1.76
C LYS A 383 23.62 20.40 -0.77
N ASN A 384 22.30 20.56 -0.77
CA ASN A 384 21.57 21.57 0.00
C ASN A 384 20.84 20.99 1.23
N TYR A 385 20.90 19.68 1.42
CA TYR A 385 20.37 18.99 2.58
C TYR A 385 21.27 17.79 2.89
N GLN A 386 21.26 17.31 4.12
CA GLN A 386 22.01 16.12 4.53
C GLN A 386 21.03 15.03 4.93
N GLU A 387 21.23 13.83 4.40
CA GLU A 387 20.53 12.62 4.87
C GLU A 387 21.51 11.75 5.64
N GLU A 388 21.11 11.30 6.83
CA GLU A 388 21.79 10.21 7.54
C GLU A 388 20.80 9.12 7.96
N THR A 389 21.26 7.88 7.96
CA THR A 389 20.52 6.78 8.59
C THR A 389 20.85 6.77 10.08
N VAL A 390 19.84 6.93 10.92
CA VAL A 390 19.99 6.92 12.38
C VAL A 390 20.10 5.47 12.84
N PRO A 391 21.18 5.06 13.53
CA PRO A 391 21.37 3.68 13.95
C PRO A 391 20.31 3.20 14.94
N LEU A 392 19.64 2.09 14.62
CA LEU A 392 18.80 1.34 15.57
C LEU A 392 19.72 0.68 16.60
N THR A 393 19.67 1.12 17.85
CA THR A 393 20.49 0.54 18.93
C THR A 393 19.76 -0.55 19.68
N MET A 394 18.44 -0.46 19.80
CA MET A 394 17.61 -1.42 20.52
C MET A 394 16.24 -1.56 19.86
N ALA A 395 15.74 -2.80 19.80
CA ALA A 395 14.37 -3.13 19.50
C ALA A 395 13.93 -4.28 20.43
N GLU A 396 13.10 -4.00 21.41
CA GLU A 396 12.63 -5.00 22.37
C GLU A 396 11.17 -5.35 22.12
N HIS A 397 10.90 -6.63 21.85
CA HIS A 397 9.56 -7.13 21.67
C HIS A 397 8.87 -7.33 23.03
N GLY A 398 7.80 -6.56 23.29
CA GLY A 398 7.12 -6.49 24.57
C GLY A 398 6.57 -7.83 25.08
N ARG A 399 5.82 -8.57 24.25
CA ARG A 399 5.25 -9.87 24.65
C ARG A 399 6.31 -10.98 24.81
N LEU A 400 7.33 -10.99 23.95
CA LEU A 400 8.37 -12.02 23.95
C LEU A 400 9.51 -11.71 24.93
N HIS A 401 9.58 -10.50 25.47
CA HIS A 401 10.71 -9.99 26.27
C HIS A 401 12.06 -10.30 25.63
N LYS A 402 12.13 -10.08 24.31
CA LYS A 402 13.27 -10.47 23.47
C LYS A 402 13.78 -9.27 22.68
N ASP A 403 15.10 -9.12 22.66
CA ASP A 403 15.77 -8.21 21.73
C ASP A 403 15.69 -8.77 20.30
N VAL A 404 15.08 -7.99 19.41
CA VAL A 404 14.87 -8.25 17.98
C VAL A 404 15.62 -7.22 17.11
N SER A 405 16.59 -6.49 17.68
CA SER A 405 17.36 -5.47 16.97
C SER A 405 18.07 -6.00 15.74
N SER A 406 18.69 -7.18 15.83
CA SER A 406 19.41 -7.80 14.71
C SER A 406 18.46 -8.14 13.56
N ASP A 407 17.24 -8.58 13.89
CA ASP A 407 16.22 -8.95 12.91
C ASP A 407 15.69 -7.72 12.17
N LEU A 408 15.56 -6.57 12.84
CA LEU A 408 15.05 -5.33 12.22
C LEU A 408 16.11 -4.48 11.51
N LYS A 409 17.41 -4.70 11.78
CA LYS A 409 18.50 -3.89 11.22
C LYS A 409 18.73 -4.11 9.72
N ASN A 410 18.49 -5.32 9.21
CA ASN A 410 18.86 -5.69 7.85
C ASN A 410 17.79 -6.56 7.18
N ARG A 411 17.92 -6.76 5.87
CA ARG A 411 16.99 -7.58 5.07
C ARG A 411 17.24 -9.09 5.19
N GLU A 412 18.19 -9.51 6.00
CA GLU A 412 18.59 -10.92 6.14
C GLU A 412 18.00 -11.55 7.40
N GLY A 413 17.64 -10.74 8.39
CA GLY A 413 17.04 -11.14 9.66
C GLY A 413 15.72 -11.92 9.53
N ALA A 414 15.31 -12.56 10.61
CA ALA A 414 14.01 -13.21 10.66
C ALA A 414 12.87 -12.18 10.61
N TYR A 415 11.67 -12.60 10.22
CA TYR A 415 10.50 -11.73 10.39
C TYR A 415 10.21 -11.53 11.88
N VAL A 416 10.10 -10.28 12.30
CA VAL A 416 9.58 -9.93 13.62
C VAL A 416 8.07 -9.91 13.54
N HIS A 417 7.45 -10.89 14.17
CA HIS A 417 6.00 -11.13 14.15
C HIS A 417 5.31 -10.46 15.34
N THR A 418 4.37 -9.56 15.06
CA THR A 418 3.50 -8.92 16.06
C THR A 418 2.05 -9.35 15.90
N ILE A 419 1.36 -9.50 17.02
CA ILE A 419 -0.09 -9.73 17.11
C ILE A 419 -0.75 -8.63 17.97
N PRO A 420 -2.07 -8.50 17.99
CA PRO A 420 -2.74 -7.37 18.63
C PRO A 420 -2.43 -7.30 20.13
N GLY A 421 -2.14 -6.09 20.59
CA GLY A 421 -1.63 -5.81 21.93
C GLY A 421 -0.11 -5.93 22.07
N ASP A 422 0.61 -6.42 21.05
CA ASP A 422 2.07 -6.42 21.06
C ASP A 422 2.62 -5.00 20.89
N THR A 423 3.81 -4.82 21.44
CA THR A 423 4.62 -3.62 21.26
C THR A 423 6.05 -4.00 20.90
N ILE A 424 6.72 -3.14 20.13
CA ILE A 424 8.17 -3.20 19.95
C ILE A 424 8.74 -1.85 20.36
N ASN A 425 9.49 -1.81 21.44
CA ASN A 425 10.17 -0.59 21.91
C ASN A 425 11.42 -0.37 21.05
N LEU A 426 11.54 0.78 20.41
CA LEU A 426 12.65 1.11 19.51
C LEU A 426 13.48 2.26 20.06
N GLU A 427 14.80 2.10 20.03
CA GLU A 427 15.76 3.16 20.33
C GLU A 427 16.68 3.42 19.16
N PHE A 428 16.77 4.68 18.75
CA PHE A 428 17.72 5.14 17.74
C PHE A 428 18.71 6.10 18.35
N SER A 429 20.00 5.85 18.15
CA SER A 429 21.06 6.73 18.64
C SER A 429 21.23 7.90 17.68
N VAL A 430 21.04 9.13 18.16
CA VAL A 430 21.25 10.33 17.35
C VAL A 430 22.57 10.96 17.75
N SER A 431 23.39 11.29 16.77
CA SER A 431 24.57 12.10 16.98
C SER A 431 24.16 13.47 17.49
N GLU A 432 24.80 13.97 18.56
CA GLU A 432 24.59 15.34 19.08
C GLU A 432 25.10 16.44 18.14
N SER A 433 25.23 16.14 16.83
CA SER A 433 25.59 17.15 15.83
C SER A 433 24.62 18.32 15.95
N LEU A 434 25.18 19.49 16.28
CA LEU A 434 24.45 20.73 16.38
C LEU A 434 23.74 20.98 15.06
N VAL A 435 22.40 21.02 15.09
CA VAL A 435 21.61 21.47 13.95
C VAL A 435 21.99 22.92 13.71
N PRO A 436 22.54 23.28 12.53
CA PRO A 436 22.85 24.67 12.23
C PRO A 436 21.61 25.55 12.44
N ASN A 437 21.80 26.79 12.89
CA ASN A 437 20.69 27.69 13.22
C ASN A 437 19.71 27.94 12.06
N GLU A 438 20.13 27.72 10.81
CA GLU A 438 19.31 27.90 9.61
C GLU A 438 18.58 26.63 9.16
N ASP A 439 18.93 25.49 9.74
CA ASP A 439 18.40 24.18 9.40
C ASP A 439 17.34 23.69 10.39
N LYS A 440 16.59 22.69 9.96
CA LYS A 440 15.68 21.91 10.79
C LYS A 440 15.82 20.42 10.45
N GLU A 441 15.34 19.60 11.37
CA GLU A 441 15.31 18.15 11.22
C GLU A 441 13.93 17.68 10.78
N THR A 442 13.91 16.74 9.85
CA THR A 442 12.75 15.91 9.56
C THR A 442 13.15 14.44 9.64
N TYR A 443 12.32 13.64 10.30
CA TYR A 443 12.54 12.20 10.42
C TYR A 443 11.61 11.42 9.49
N LEU A 444 12.18 10.46 8.77
CA LEU A 444 11.44 9.52 7.93
C LEU A 444 11.65 8.11 8.45
N ILE A 445 10.57 7.38 8.70
CA ILE A 445 10.61 5.96 9.04
C ILE A 445 10.42 5.15 7.75
N GLN A 446 11.28 4.19 7.50
CA GLN A 446 11.13 3.22 6.42
C GLN A 446 10.89 1.86 7.04
N SER A 447 9.70 1.32 6.85
CA SER A 447 9.32 -0.01 7.32
C SER A 447 9.13 -0.95 6.13
N SER A 448 9.46 -2.22 6.30
CA SER A 448 9.26 -3.23 5.26
C SER A 448 8.87 -4.55 5.87
N GLY A 449 8.02 -5.28 5.16
CA GLY A 449 7.39 -6.49 5.63
C GLY A 449 6.02 -6.64 4.95
N PHE A 450 5.19 -7.46 5.54
CA PHE A 450 3.81 -7.65 5.14
C PHE A 450 2.95 -7.89 6.37
N PHE A 451 1.64 -7.84 6.20
CA PHE A 451 0.71 -8.09 7.27
C PHE A 451 -0.53 -8.81 6.75
N THR A 452 -1.16 -9.59 7.62
CA THR A 452 -2.25 -10.50 7.25
C THR A 452 -3.36 -10.48 8.25
N SER A 453 -4.44 -11.18 7.90
CA SER A 453 -5.40 -11.64 8.87
C SER A 453 -4.74 -12.29 10.08
N LEU A 454 -5.13 -11.84 11.28
CA LEU A 454 -4.87 -12.52 12.54
C LEU A 454 -5.46 -13.92 12.45
N ARG A 455 -4.56 -14.89 12.40
CA ARG A 455 -4.93 -16.29 12.29
C ARG A 455 -5.59 -16.77 13.59
N PRO A 456 -6.50 -17.75 13.52
CA PRO A 456 -7.23 -18.26 14.69
C PRO A 456 -6.33 -18.70 15.85
N GLU A 457 -5.17 -19.28 15.56
CA GLU A 457 -4.16 -19.66 16.55
C GLU A 457 -3.59 -18.45 17.30
N ASN A 458 -3.36 -17.34 16.61
CA ASN A 458 -2.80 -16.11 17.17
C ASN A 458 -3.86 -15.27 17.89
N LYS A 459 -5.14 -15.40 17.52
CA LYS A 459 -6.26 -14.81 18.25
C LYS A 459 -6.30 -15.27 19.71
N LYS A 460 -6.00 -16.55 19.96
CA LYS A 460 -5.90 -17.10 21.33
C LYS A 460 -4.77 -16.44 22.13
N LEU A 461 -3.64 -16.14 21.48
CA LEU A 461 -2.49 -15.48 22.09
C LEU A 461 -2.77 -13.99 22.36
N ALA A 462 -3.47 -13.33 21.44
CA ALA A 462 -3.88 -11.94 21.59
C ALA A 462 -4.80 -11.76 22.80
N GLY A 463 -5.72 -12.71 23.02
CA GLY A 463 -6.68 -12.69 24.12
C GLY A 463 -7.55 -11.43 24.07
N ASN A 464 -7.88 -10.86 25.24
CA ASN A 464 -8.52 -9.55 25.31
C ASN A 464 -7.51 -8.41 25.10
N TRP A 465 -6.98 -8.31 23.87
CA TRP A 465 -5.94 -7.36 23.54
C TRP A 465 -6.39 -5.90 23.66
N GLU A 466 -7.70 -5.63 23.53
CA GLU A 466 -8.26 -4.30 23.71
C GLU A 466 -7.97 -3.78 25.12
N GLU A 467 -7.91 -4.62 26.15
CA GLU A 467 -7.53 -4.18 27.49
C GLU A 467 -6.05 -3.76 27.61
N LYS A 468 -5.19 -4.29 26.73
CA LYS A 468 -3.73 -4.09 26.74
C LYS A 468 -3.30 -2.79 26.07
N ILE A 469 -4.15 -2.21 25.20
CA ILE A 469 -3.83 -0.99 24.47
C ILE A 469 -4.16 0.28 25.26
N SER A 470 -3.48 1.38 24.93
CA SER A 470 -3.64 2.66 25.62
C SER A 470 -5.05 3.25 25.45
N LYS A 471 -5.47 4.12 26.38
CA LYS A 471 -6.76 4.87 26.26
C LYS A 471 -6.84 5.69 24.96
N GLU A 472 -5.71 6.19 24.48
CA GLU A 472 -5.60 6.92 23.22
C GLU A 472 -5.89 6.00 22.02
N ALA A 473 -5.27 4.82 22.01
CA ALA A 473 -5.52 3.79 20.99
C ALA A 473 -7.00 3.32 21.00
N LYS A 474 -7.60 3.09 22.17
CA LYS A 474 -9.03 2.73 22.29
C LYS A 474 -9.95 3.77 21.66
N LYS A 475 -9.79 5.03 22.08
CA LYS A 475 -10.56 6.16 21.54
C LYS A 475 -10.37 6.29 20.02
N ARG A 476 -9.19 5.90 19.51
CA ARG A 476 -8.95 5.87 18.06
C ARG A 476 -9.73 4.73 17.39
N LEU A 477 -9.64 3.51 17.89
CA LEU A 477 -10.37 2.38 17.33
C LEU A 477 -11.88 2.62 17.25
N GLU A 478 -12.45 3.30 18.25
CA GLU A 478 -13.84 3.74 18.24
C GLU A 478 -14.15 4.69 17.07
N LYS A 479 -13.23 5.61 16.73
CA LYS A 479 -13.39 6.54 15.60
C LYS A 479 -13.18 5.90 14.23
N LEU A 480 -12.38 4.84 14.13
CA LEU A 480 -12.13 4.10 12.89
C LEU A 480 -13.36 3.31 12.42
N VAL A 481 -14.37 3.17 13.29
CA VAL A 481 -15.56 2.36 13.05
C VAL A 481 -16.79 3.19 13.41
N SER A 482 -17.43 3.86 12.45
CA SER A 482 -18.87 4.02 12.65
C SER A 482 -19.54 2.72 12.22
N LEU A 483 -19.85 1.85 13.19
CA LEU A 483 -20.52 0.56 12.98
C LEU A 483 -21.77 0.68 12.08
N ASN A 484 -22.43 1.84 12.08
CA ASN A 484 -23.61 2.12 11.25
C ASN A 484 -23.33 2.28 9.74
N SER A 485 -22.08 2.31 9.28
CA SER A 485 -21.73 2.36 7.85
C SER A 485 -21.27 1.01 7.27
N TYR A 486 -21.35 -0.06 8.07
CA TYR A 486 -20.98 -1.43 7.67
C TYR A 486 -22.16 -2.26 7.14
N LYS A 487 -23.41 -1.83 7.37
CA LYS A 487 -24.61 -2.44 6.78
C LYS A 487 -25.10 -1.66 5.57
#